data_AF-A0A1F3B8Z0-F1
#
_entry.id   AF-A0A1F3B8Z0-F1
#
_cell.length_a   1.000
_cell.length_b   1.000
_cell.length_c   1.000
_cell.angle_alpha   90.00
_cell.angle_beta   90.00
_cell.angle_gamma   90.00
#
_symmetry.space_group_name_H-M   'P 1'
#
loop_
_entity.id
_entity.type
_entity.pdbx_description
1 polymer ?
#
loop_
_entity_poly.entity_id
_entity_poly.type
_entity_poly.pdbx_seq_one_letter_code
_entity_poly.pdbx_strand_id
1 'polypeptide(L)'
;MLVVMMVNSKSGSTFKEFSDDKDAELYWKTVNEQVSSAHLSFGESVTLGMYRSPSERPADARMDVTEGKAKKIKGVIIRAGKELKDKVSRTGVNVIDEALLIKAEQVIQDKAGDYLGWAAKDVIEFQSALDAALADLPNSVDKLKQMAAICYRIKGQGGTFGYQMVTLIADKLGDFLATLDHLTVKDTEVIQVHINSVKFVLSKGMSGAVSSSGESLLVRLEEVSNKILQKKLKAAGGSSAGGDN
;
A
#
# COMPACT_ATOMS: atom_id res chain seq x y z
N MET A 1 34.50 10.05 15.76
CA MET A 1 33.01 10.10 15.83
C MET A 1 32.43 8.95 15.01
N LEU A 2 31.39 8.27 15.51
CA LEU A 2 30.74 7.15 14.81
C LEU A 2 29.32 7.49 14.35
N VAL A 3 28.90 6.86 13.25
CA VAL A 3 27.49 6.77 12.86
C VAL A 3 26.92 5.49 13.41
N VAL A 4 25.78 5.59 14.10
CA VAL A 4 25.09 4.45 14.70
C VAL A 4 23.72 4.34 14.05
N MET A 5 23.46 3.20 13.45
CA MET A 5 22.14 2.81 13.03
C MET A 5 21.46 1.97 14.10
N MET A 6 20.20 2.27 14.36
CA MET A 6 19.34 1.56 15.28
C MET A 6 18.09 1.09 14.54
N VAL A 7 17.75 -0.18 14.70
CA VAL A 7 16.45 -0.73 14.34
C VAL A 7 15.75 -1.10 15.64
N ASN A 8 14.67 -0.42 15.96
CA ASN A 8 13.86 -0.67 17.15
C ASN A 8 12.55 -1.34 16.74
N SER A 9 12.28 -2.52 17.29
CA SER A 9 11.06 -3.29 17.08
C SER A 9 10.56 -3.86 18.41
N LYS A 10 9.41 -4.56 18.38
CA LYS A 10 8.86 -5.27 19.53
C LYS A 10 9.82 -6.31 20.13
N SER A 11 10.71 -6.90 19.32
CA SER A 11 11.72 -7.87 19.77
C SER A 11 12.95 -7.21 20.41
N GLY A 12 12.99 -5.87 20.47
CA GLY A 12 14.09 -5.08 21.03
C GLY A 12 14.79 -4.22 19.99
N SER A 13 15.84 -3.53 20.44
CA SER A 13 16.67 -2.67 19.60
C SER A 13 17.93 -3.40 19.14
N THR A 14 18.22 -3.36 17.84
CA THR A 14 19.50 -3.77 17.27
C THR A 14 20.28 -2.54 16.81
N PHE A 15 21.61 -2.63 16.89
CA PHE A 15 22.51 -1.53 16.57
C PHE A 15 23.59 -1.98 15.58
N LYS A 16 24.01 -1.05 14.72
CA LYS A 16 25.12 -1.23 13.81
C LYS A 16 25.91 0.08 13.70
N GLU A 17 27.22 0.00 13.91
CA GLU A 17 28.11 1.16 13.91
C GLU A 17 28.93 1.23 12.62
N PHE A 18 29.22 2.46 12.21
CA PHE A 18 30.01 2.78 11.03
C PHE A 18 30.97 3.92 11.35
N SER A 19 32.21 3.80 10.87
CA SER A 19 33.18 4.89 10.87
C SER A 19 33.08 5.80 9.64
N ASP A 20 32.42 5.32 8.57
CA ASP A 20 32.26 6.02 7.30
C ASP A 20 30.77 6.28 6.97
N ASP A 21 30.49 7.50 6.51
CA ASP A 21 29.12 7.95 6.20
C ASP A 21 28.52 7.27 4.97
N LYS A 22 29.34 6.88 3.97
CA LYS A 22 28.85 6.22 2.76
C LYS A 22 28.43 4.80 3.06
N ASP A 23 29.19 4.09 3.88
CA ASP A 23 28.84 2.73 4.34
C ASP A 23 27.55 2.75 5.15
N ALA A 24 27.39 3.74 6.03
CA ALA A 24 26.15 3.94 6.78
C ALA A 24 24.94 4.21 5.86
N GLU A 25 25.10 5.03 4.82
CA GLU A 25 24.02 5.33 3.88
C GLU A 25 23.67 4.13 2.98
N LEU A 26 24.64 3.32 2.57
CA LEU A 26 24.40 2.09 1.82
C LEU A 26 23.64 1.07 2.67
N TYR A 27 24.06 0.90 3.92
CA TYR A 27 23.36 0.04 4.87
C TYR A 27 21.94 0.56 5.15
N TRP A 28 21.75 1.87 5.30
CA TRP A 28 20.43 2.47 5.45
C TRP A 28 19.48 2.09 4.32
N LYS A 29 19.92 2.22 3.07
CA LYS A 29 19.09 1.87 1.90
C LYS A 29 18.64 0.40 1.98
N THR A 30 19.58 -0.48 2.27
CA THR A 30 19.35 -1.93 2.36
C THR A 30 18.36 -2.27 3.48
N VAL A 31 18.60 -1.79 4.71
CA VAL A 31 17.74 -2.10 5.86
C VAL A 31 16.37 -1.44 5.73
N ASN A 32 16.31 -0.21 5.21
CA ASN A 32 15.04 0.46 4.97
C ASN A 32 14.17 -0.32 3.97
N GLU A 33 14.76 -0.83 2.90
CA GLU A 33 14.04 -1.67 1.91
C GLU A 33 13.61 -3.02 2.53
N GLN A 34 14.48 -3.67 3.30
CA GLN A 34 14.16 -4.91 4.00
C GLN A 34 13.01 -4.74 5.01
N VAL A 35 13.06 -3.71 5.85
CA VAL A 35 12.01 -3.47 6.85
C VAL A 35 10.72 -2.98 6.19
N SER A 36 10.79 -2.18 5.13
CA SER A 36 9.60 -1.74 4.39
C SER A 36 8.91 -2.88 3.64
N SER A 37 9.64 -3.95 3.31
CA SER A 37 9.08 -5.16 2.68
C SER A 37 8.71 -6.25 3.70
N ALA A 38 9.08 -6.09 4.97
CA ALA A 38 8.73 -7.03 6.02
C ALA A 38 7.23 -6.94 6.37
N HIS A 39 6.60 -8.11 6.51
CA HIS A 39 5.23 -8.20 7.03
C HIS A 39 5.25 -7.86 8.52
N LEU A 40 4.69 -6.71 8.88
CA LEU A 40 4.48 -6.31 10.28
C LEU A 40 3.10 -6.76 10.72
N SER A 41 3.02 -7.38 11.89
CA SER A 41 1.73 -7.71 12.50
C SER A 41 1.00 -6.43 12.86
N PHE A 42 -0.33 -6.49 12.91
CA PHE A 42 -1.17 -5.36 13.33
C PHE A 42 -0.70 -4.75 14.66
N GLY A 43 -0.64 -3.42 14.75
CA GLY A 43 -0.13 -2.68 15.92
C GLY A 43 1.40 -2.67 16.08
N GLU A 44 2.15 -3.44 15.28
CA GLU A 44 3.60 -3.39 15.29
C GLU A 44 4.11 -2.19 14.52
N SER A 45 5.19 -1.61 15.04
CA SER A 45 5.98 -0.62 14.33
C SER A 45 7.45 -0.97 14.43
N VAL A 46 8.18 -0.67 13.37
CA VAL A 46 9.63 -0.70 13.37
C VAL A 46 10.13 0.71 13.14
N THR A 47 10.98 1.18 14.04
CA THR A 47 11.61 2.49 13.93
C THR A 47 13.06 2.29 13.53
N LEU A 48 13.43 2.82 12.36
CA LEU A 48 14.83 2.95 11.99
C LEU A 48 15.30 4.36 12.35
N GLY A 49 16.46 4.45 12.97
CA GLY A 49 17.12 5.72 13.22
C GLY A 49 18.59 5.63 12.89
N MET A 50 19.12 6.68 12.26
CA MET A 50 20.55 6.88 12.05
C MET A 50 20.97 8.09 12.86
N TYR A 51 22.02 7.93 13.65
CA TYR A 51 22.49 8.92 14.60
C TYR A 51 23.99 9.13 14.46
N ARG A 52 24.46 10.34 14.72
CA ARG A 52 25.88 10.66 14.89
C ARG A 52 26.19 10.75 16.36
N SER A 53 27.06 9.87 16.84
CA SER A 53 27.56 9.89 18.20
C SER A 53 28.89 10.66 18.25
N PRO A 54 29.10 11.49 19.30
CA PRO A 54 30.41 12.10 19.56
C PRO A 54 31.48 11.06 19.92
N SER A 55 31.07 9.90 20.43
CA SER A 55 31.96 8.82 20.87
C SER A 55 32.59 8.07 19.70
N GLU A 56 33.79 7.53 19.94
CA GLU A 56 34.57 6.77 18.95
C GLU A 56 34.57 5.26 19.23
N ARG A 57 34.14 4.87 20.43
CA ARG A 57 34.01 3.46 20.80
C ARG A 57 32.58 2.99 20.53
N PRO A 58 32.38 1.81 19.91
CA PRO A 58 31.05 1.30 19.57
C PRO A 58 30.09 1.19 20.77
N ALA A 59 30.56 0.72 21.93
CA ALA A 59 29.72 0.58 23.12
C ALA A 59 29.20 1.94 23.62
N ASP A 60 30.08 2.93 23.71
CA ASP A 60 29.74 4.29 24.14
C ASP A 60 28.83 4.97 23.11
N ALA A 61 29.07 4.74 21.82
CA ALA A 61 28.24 5.28 20.75
C ALA A 61 26.81 4.73 20.74
N ARG A 62 26.61 3.44 21.07
CA ARG A 62 25.27 2.87 21.28
C ARG A 62 24.57 3.52 22.47
N MET A 63 25.31 3.71 23.56
CA MET A 63 24.79 4.30 24.79
C MET A 63 24.35 5.76 24.55
N ASP A 64 25.11 6.52 23.77
CA ASP A 64 24.74 7.88 23.35
C ASP A 64 23.40 7.92 22.60
N VAL A 65 23.10 6.91 21.78
CA VAL A 65 21.81 6.81 21.07
C VAL A 65 20.69 6.52 22.06
N THR A 66 20.89 5.57 22.97
CA THR A 66 19.86 5.19 23.95
C THR A 66 19.57 6.28 24.98
N GLU A 67 20.57 7.07 25.35
CA GLU A 67 20.45 8.18 26.30
C GLU A 67 20.04 9.51 25.65
N GLY A 68 19.85 9.52 24.32
CA GLY A 68 19.45 10.73 23.57
C GLY A 68 20.56 11.78 23.42
N LYS A 69 21.82 11.40 23.64
CA LYS A 69 23.01 12.26 23.47
C LYS A 69 23.50 12.30 22.02
N ALA A 70 23.19 11.30 21.22
CA ALA A 70 23.55 11.24 19.81
C ALA A 70 22.64 12.12 18.94
N LYS A 71 23.22 12.84 17.97
CA LYS A 71 22.47 13.68 17.03
C LYS A 71 21.79 12.81 15.98
N LYS A 72 20.46 12.84 15.90
CA LYS A 72 19.72 12.15 14.83
C LYS A 72 20.06 12.75 13.46
N ILE A 73 20.50 11.90 12.54
CA ILE A 73 20.76 12.22 11.12
C ILE A 73 19.50 11.93 10.30
N LYS A 74 18.91 10.74 10.49
CA LYS A 74 17.79 10.23 9.68
C LYS A 74 16.88 9.35 10.54
N GLY A 75 15.60 9.25 10.17
CA GLY A 75 14.71 8.31 10.82
C GLY A 75 13.43 8.07 10.04
N VAL A 76 12.92 6.85 10.13
CA VAL A 76 11.63 6.46 9.57
C VAL A 76 10.92 5.55 10.56
N ILE A 77 9.60 5.68 10.62
CA ILE A 77 8.74 4.79 11.40
C ILE A 77 7.86 4.06 10.40
N ILE A 78 7.95 2.75 10.38
CA ILE A 78 7.15 1.88 9.53
C ILE A 78 6.09 1.23 10.44
N ARG A 79 4.82 1.37 10.08
CA ARG A 79 3.67 0.87 10.86
C ARG A 79 2.86 -0.11 10.03
N ALA A 80 2.31 -1.13 10.66
CA ALA A 80 1.16 -1.85 10.11
C ALA A 80 -0.03 -0.87 9.93
N GLY A 81 -0.93 -1.15 8.98
CA GLY A 81 -1.97 -0.20 8.54
C GLY A 81 -2.94 0.28 9.65
N LYS A 82 -3.77 1.29 9.31
CA LYS A 82 -4.60 2.06 10.25
C LYS A 82 -5.54 1.20 11.09
N GLU A 83 -5.66 1.53 12.36
CA GLU A 83 -6.48 0.82 13.34
C GLU A 83 -7.97 1.22 13.28
N LEU A 84 -8.86 0.40 13.85
CA LEU A 84 -10.27 0.75 14.00
C LEU A 84 -10.45 2.04 14.83
N LYS A 85 -9.66 2.19 15.90
CA LYS A 85 -9.67 3.38 16.77
C LYS A 85 -9.31 4.68 16.06
N ASP A 86 -8.61 4.61 14.93
CA ASP A 86 -8.31 5.76 14.07
C ASP A 86 -9.50 6.18 13.18
N LYS A 87 -10.57 5.36 13.16
CA LYS A 87 -11.79 5.57 12.36
C LYS A 87 -13.04 5.83 13.20
N VAL A 88 -12.96 5.79 14.53
CA VAL A 88 -14.08 6.11 15.44
C VAL A 88 -13.75 7.31 16.32
N SER A 89 -14.73 8.20 16.48
CA SER A 89 -14.61 9.38 17.35
C SER A 89 -14.43 8.97 18.81
N ARG A 90 -13.37 9.47 19.45
CA ARG A 90 -13.08 9.27 20.88
C ARG A 90 -13.80 10.27 21.79
N THR A 91 -14.66 11.13 21.23
CA THR A 91 -15.42 12.15 21.94
C THR A 91 -16.86 12.23 21.40
N GLY A 92 -17.86 12.28 22.29
CA GLY A 92 -19.29 12.35 21.95
C GLY A 92 -20.16 11.26 22.61
N VAL A 93 -21.44 11.19 22.26
CA VAL A 93 -22.48 10.33 22.88
C VAL A 93 -22.31 8.82 22.56
N ASN A 94 -21.43 8.47 21.62
CA ASN A 94 -21.12 7.09 21.21
C ASN A 94 -19.65 6.74 21.52
N VAL A 95 -19.24 6.83 22.79
CA VAL A 95 -17.91 6.34 23.21
C VAL A 95 -17.93 4.82 23.17
N ILE A 96 -17.09 4.23 22.32
CA ILE A 96 -16.81 2.80 22.34
C ILE A 96 -15.82 2.53 23.48
N ASP A 97 -16.14 1.58 24.35
CA ASP A 97 -15.25 1.14 25.42
C ASP A 97 -13.92 0.66 24.85
N GLU A 98 -12.81 1.11 25.44
CA GLU A 98 -11.44 0.72 25.06
C GLU A 98 -11.26 -0.81 25.14
N ALA A 99 -11.87 -1.47 26.12
CA ALA A 99 -11.83 -2.93 26.22
C ALA A 99 -12.61 -3.64 25.09
N LEU A 100 -13.66 -3.00 24.56
CA LEU A 100 -14.42 -3.49 23.41
C LEU A 100 -13.65 -3.25 22.11
N LEU A 101 -12.94 -2.12 21.98
CA LEU A 101 -12.03 -1.83 20.87
C LEU A 101 -10.89 -2.84 20.78
N ILE A 102 -10.20 -3.11 21.89
CA ILE A 102 -9.12 -4.10 21.95
C ILE A 102 -9.64 -5.49 21.54
N LYS A 103 -10.82 -5.90 22.02
CA LYS A 103 -11.44 -7.18 21.60
C LYS A 103 -11.78 -7.21 20.11
N ALA A 104 -12.31 -6.12 19.56
CA ALA A 104 -12.61 -6.02 18.13
C ALA A 104 -11.33 -6.09 17.28
N GLU A 105 -10.26 -5.44 17.72
CA GLU A 105 -8.93 -5.51 17.10
C GLU A 105 -8.36 -6.93 17.16
N GLN A 106 -8.51 -7.63 18.28
CA GLN A 106 -8.09 -9.02 18.43
C GLN A 106 -8.82 -9.96 17.46
N VAL A 107 -10.14 -9.77 17.28
CA VAL A 107 -10.93 -10.57 16.33
C VAL A 107 -10.50 -10.30 14.88
N ILE A 108 -10.16 -9.05 14.53
CA ILE A 108 -9.60 -8.73 13.22
C ILE A 108 -8.23 -9.39 13.04
N GLN A 109 -7.40 -9.40 14.09
CA GLN A 109 -6.09 -10.05 14.08
C GLN A 109 -6.20 -11.56 13.85
N ASP A 110 -7.13 -12.23 14.54
CA ASP A 110 -7.37 -13.67 14.37
C ASP A 110 -7.86 -14.02 12.96
N LYS A 111 -8.46 -13.05 12.25
CA LYS A 111 -8.92 -13.19 10.87
C LYS A 111 -7.93 -12.70 9.81
N ALA A 112 -6.83 -12.05 10.21
CA ALA A 112 -5.82 -11.56 9.28
C ALA A 112 -5.12 -12.71 8.52
N GLY A 113 -4.98 -13.88 9.15
CA GLY A 113 -4.45 -15.09 8.49
C GLY A 113 -5.33 -15.59 7.33
N ASP A 114 -6.65 -15.35 7.40
CA ASP A 114 -7.61 -15.77 6.37
C ASP A 114 -7.73 -14.74 5.22
N TYR A 115 -7.33 -13.49 5.45
CA TYR A 115 -7.50 -12.38 4.49
C TYR A 115 -6.87 -12.68 3.14
N LEU A 116 -5.62 -13.19 3.10
CA LEU A 116 -4.96 -13.49 1.83
C LEU A 116 -5.74 -14.49 1.00
N GLY A 117 -6.38 -15.47 1.65
CA GLY A 117 -7.26 -16.43 1.00
C GLY A 117 -8.54 -15.79 0.44
N TRP A 118 -9.16 -14.88 1.18
CA TRP A 118 -10.34 -14.14 0.71
C TRP A 118 -10.01 -13.17 -0.43
N ALA A 119 -8.94 -12.39 -0.30
CA ALA A 119 -8.48 -11.47 -1.33
C ALA A 119 -8.09 -12.22 -2.62
N ALA A 120 -7.46 -13.39 -2.50
CA ALA A 120 -7.16 -14.24 -3.65
C ALA A 120 -8.44 -14.71 -4.36
N LYS A 121 -9.49 -15.10 -3.61
CA LYS A 121 -10.80 -15.47 -4.18
C LYS A 121 -11.45 -14.28 -4.89
N ASP A 122 -11.42 -13.09 -4.28
CA ASP A 122 -11.96 -11.87 -4.90
C ASP A 122 -11.25 -11.56 -6.23
N VAL A 123 -9.93 -11.72 -6.27
CA VAL A 123 -9.14 -11.54 -7.50
C VAL A 123 -9.46 -12.58 -8.58
N ILE A 124 -9.74 -13.84 -8.20
CA ILE A 124 -10.18 -14.89 -9.13
C ILE A 124 -11.58 -14.56 -9.68
N GLU A 125 -12.49 -14.13 -8.82
CA GLU A 125 -13.84 -13.71 -9.22
C GLU A 125 -13.77 -12.50 -10.17
N PHE A 126 -12.91 -11.52 -9.85
CA PHE A 126 -12.70 -10.37 -10.72
C PHE A 126 -12.19 -10.80 -12.10
N GLN A 127 -11.16 -11.66 -12.14
CA GLN A 127 -10.62 -12.15 -13.41
C GLN A 127 -11.69 -12.86 -14.24
N SER A 128 -12.52 -13.68 -13.61
CA SER A 128 -13.61 -14.37 -14.29
C SER A 128 -14.64 -13.39 -14.87
N ALA A 129 -14.94 -12.30 -14.16
CA ALA A 129 -15.83 -11.25 -14.66
C ALA A 129 -15.21 -10.48 -15.84
N LEU A 130 -13.89 -10.22 -15.80
CA LEU A 130 -13.16 -9.58 -16.89
C LEU A 130 -13.11 -10.45 -18.15
N ASP A 131 -12.82 -11.74 -17.99
CA ASP A 131 -12.76 -12.69 -19.11
C ASP A 131 -14.14 -12.84 -19.77
N ALA A 132 -15.21 -12.90 -18.96
CA ALA A 132 -16.58 -12.90 -19.46
C ALA A 132 -16.95 -11.59 -20.17
N ALA A 133 -16.49 -10.45 -19.65
CA ALA A 133 -16.69 -9.15 -20.30
C ALA A 133 -16.00 -9.08 -21.66
N LEU A 134 -14.78 -9.60 -21.77
CA LEU A 134 -14.00 -9.62 -23.01
C LEU A 134 -14.68 -10.46 -24.10
N ALA A 135 -15.32 -11.56 -23.71
CA ALA A 135 -16.04 -12.45 -24.62
C ALA A 135 -17.35 -11.86 -25.17
N ASP A 136 -17.92 -10.85 -24.50
CA ASP A 136 -19.22 -10.26 -24.82
C ASP A 136 -19.13 -8.73 -25.04
N LEU A 137 -18.00 -8.26 -25.57
CA LEU A 137 -17.85 -6.84 -25.92
C LEU A 137 -18.75 -6.48 -27.13
N PRO A 138 -19.48 -5.35 -27.09
CA PRO A 138 -19.47 -4.30 -26.07
C PRO A 138 -20.55 -4.41 -24.97
N ASN A 139 -21.37 -5.46 -24.93
CA ASN A 139 -22.53 -5.62 -24.02
C ASN A 139 -22.15 -6.01 -22.58
N SER A 140 -21.04 -5.50 -22.07
CA SER A 140 -20.41 -5.95 -20.83
C SER A 140 -20.81 -5.12 -19.60
N VAL A 141 -21.91 -4.37 -19.63
CA VAL A 141 -22.29 -3.41 -18.57
C VAL A 141 -22.49 -4.11 -17.22
N ASP A 142 -23.14 -5.27 -17.21
CA ASP A 142 -23.35 -6.03 -15.97
C ASP A 142 -22.04 -6.57 -15.40
N LYS A 143 -21.10 -6.96 -16.28
CA LYS A 143 -19.75 -7.38 -15.87
C LYS A 143 -18.92 -6.22 -15.34
N LEU A 144 -19.07 -5.04 -15.92
CA LEU A 144 -18.45 -3.82 -15.40
C LEU A 144 -18.94 -3.50 -13.97
N LYS A 145 -20.25 -3.56 -13.73
CA LYS A 145 -20.82 -3.39 -12.38
C LYS A 145 -20.33 -4.47 -11.41
N GLN A 146 -20.26 -5.72 -11.85
CA GLN A 146 -19.72 -6.83 -11.05
C GLN A 146 -18.26 -6.56 -10.65
N MET A 147 -17.41 -6.18 -11.61
CA MET A 147 -16.02 -5.83 -11.35
C MET A 147 -15.89 -4.66 -10.38
N ALA A 148 -16.71 -3.61 -10.53
CA ALA A 148 -16.71 -2.48 -9.60
C ALA A 148 -17.05 -2.90 -8.17
N ALA A 149 -18.06 -3.76 -7.98
CA ALA A 149 -18.44 -4.27 -6.67
C ALA A 149 -17.31 -5.10 -6.01
N ILE A 150 -16.65 -5.97 -6.78
CA ILE A 150 -15.51 -6.75 -6.31
C ILE A 150 -14.34 -5.82 -5.96
N CYS A 151 -14.10 -4.79 -6.76
CA CYS A 151 -13.06 -3.79 -6.53
C CYS A 151 -13.24 -3.07 -5.18
N TYR A 152 -14.46 -2.60 -4.88
CA TYR A 152 -14.78 -1.99 -3.59
C TYR A 152 -14.56 -2.94 -2.42
N ARG A 153 -14.88 -4.23 -2.61
CA ARG A 153 -14.67 -5.26 -1.60
C ARG A 153 -13.18 -5.50 -1.32
N ILE A 154 -12.36 -5.62 -2.37
CA ILE A 154 -10.89 -5.73 -2.27
C ILE A 154 -10.31 -4.51 -1.54
N LYS A 155 -10.74 -3.30 -1.93
CA LYS A 155 -10.32 -2.04 -1.30
C LYS A 155 -10.66 -2.01 0.20
N GLY A 156 -11.92 -2.30 0.54
CA GLY A 156 -12.41 -2.24 1.92
C GLY A 156 -11.71 -3.24 2.84
N GLN A 157 -11.54 -4.48 2.37
CA GLN A 157 -10.82 -5.51 3.13
C GLN A 157 -9.33 -5.17 3.27
N GLY A 158 -8.67 -4.75 2.19
CA GLY A 158 -7.24 -4.39 2.22
C GLY A 158 -6.95 -3.31 3.26
N GLY A 159 -7.80 -2.29 3.35
CA GLY A 159 -7.63 -1.21 4.33
C GLY A 159 -7.87 -1.67 5.77
N THR A 160 -8.66 -2.72 5.98
CA THR A 160 -8.96 -3.30 7.30
C THR A 160 -7.81 -4.18 7.79
N PHE A 161 -7.19 -4.95 6.90
CA PHE A 161 -6.10 -5.86 7.24
C PHE A 161 -4.70 -5.25 7.04
N GLY A 162 -4.62 -3.95 6.77
CA GLY A 162 -3.36 -3.22 6.69
C GLY A 162 -2.58 -3.40 5.38
N TYR A 163 -3.23 -3.83 4.30
CA TYR A 163 -2.67 -3.92 2.95
C TYR A 163 -2.92 -2.62 2.18
N GLN A 164 -2.18 -1.56 2.53
CA GLN A 164 -2.39 -0.24 1.94
C GLN A 164 -2.14 -0.23 0.43
N MET A 165 -1.16 -1.00 -0.04
CA MET A 165 -0.88 -1.09 -1.47
C MET A 165 -2.06 -1.72 -2.24
N VAL A 166 -2.69 -2.77 -1.72
CA VAL A 166 -3.91 -3.36 -2.31
C VAL A 166 -5.03 -2.32 -2.33
N THR A 167 -5.21 -1.60 -1.21
CA THR A 167 -6.24 -0.57 -1.07
C THR A 167 -6.11 0.51 -2.13
N LEU A 168 -4.90 1.04 -2.34
CA LEU A 168 -4.64 2.13 -3.28
C LEU A 168 -4.71 1.69 -4.74
N ILE A 169 -4.26 0.48 -5.07
CA ILE A 169 -4.42 -0.06 -6.43
C ILE A 169 -5.91 -0.27 -6.74
N ALA A 170 -6.67 -0.85 -5.79
CA ALA A 170 -8.10 -1.06 -5.94
C ALA A 170 -8.87 0.28 -6.01
N ASP A 171 -8.43 1.31 -5.28
CA ASP A 171 -9.01 2.65 -5.38
C ASP A 171 -8.86 3.23 -6.80
N LYS A 172 -7.64 3.25 -7.33
CA LYS A 172 -7.37 3.73 -8.69
C LYS A 172 -8.12 2.92 -9.76
N LEU A 173 -8.21 1.61 -9.57
CA LEU A 173 -9.01 0.75 -10.46
C LEU A 173 -10.50 1.09 -10.36
N GLY A 174 -11.03 1.29 -9.15
CA GLY A 174 -12.42 1.70 -8.92
C GLY A 174 -12.75 3.02 -9.61
N ASP A 175 -11.87 4.02 -9.46
CA ASP A 175 -12.00 5.31 -10.14
C ASP A 175 -12.01 5.15 -11.67
N PHE A 176 -11.10 4.32 -12.22
CA PHE A 176 -11.10 4.04 -13.65
C PHE A 176 -12.40 3.37 -14.11
N LEU A 177 -12.85 2.32 -13.42
CA LEU A 177 -14.09 1.60 -13.76
C LEU A 177 -15.32 2.53 -13.71
N ALA A 178 -15.36 3.48 -12.78
CA ALA A 178 -16.45 4.44 -12.64
C ALA A 178 -16.56 5.44 -13.80
N THR A 179 -15.49 5.60 -14.61
CA THR A 179 -15.50 6.46 -15.81
C THR A 179 -16.00 5.76 -17.07
N LEU A 180 -16.29 4.45 -17.01
CA LEU A 180 -16.62 3.65 -18.18
C LEU A 180 -18.13 3.39 -18.26
N ASP A 181 -18.72 3.66 -19.41
CA ASP A 181 -20.12 3.25 -19.71
C ASP A 181 -20.16 1.86 -20.38
N HIS A 182 -19.12 1.52 -21.13
CA HIS A 182 -18.92 0.24 -21.81
C HIS A 182 -17.42 -0.06 -21.90
N LEU A 183 -17.08 -1.34 -22.03
CA LEU A 183 -15.69 -1.76 -22.15
C LEU A 183 -15.25 -1.80 -23.61
N THR A 184 -13.99 -1.48 -23.83
CA THR A 184 -13.24 -1.75 -25.06
C THR A 184 -12.08 -2.68 -24.72
N VAL A 185 -11.48 -3.30 -25.75
CA VAL A 185 -10.27 -4.13 -25.58
C VAL A 185 -9.18 -3.38 -24.81
N LYS A 186 -8.96 -2.10 -25.12
CA LYS A 186 -7.96 -1.28 -24.41
C LYS A 186 -8.30 -1.03 -22.95
N ASP A 187 -9.59 -0.89 -22.60
CA ASP A 187 -9.99 -0.75 -21.20
C ASP A 187 -9.72 -2.05 -20.44
N THR A 188 -10.00 -3.20 -21.06
CA THR A 188 -9.70 -4.51 -20.45
C THR A 188 -8.21 -4.72 -20.19
N GLU A 189 -7.33 -4.23 -21.07
CA GLU A 189 -5.88 -4.25 -20.86
C GLU A 189 -5.47 -3.41 -19.64
N VAL A 190 -6.02 -2.20 -19.48
CA VAL A 190 -5.75 -1.34 -18.32
C VAL A 190 -6.22 -2.02 -17.02
N ILE A 191 -7.44 -2.57 -17.03
CA ILE A 191 -8.01 -3.29 -15.90
C ILE A 191 -7.11 -4.49 -15.53
N GLN A 192 -6.65 -5.26 -16.52
CA GLN A 192 -5.78 -6.40 -16.32
C GLN A 192 -4.46 -6.01 -15.64
N VAL A 193 -3.85 -4.88 -16.02
CA VAL A 193 -2.61 -4.39 -15.40
C VAL A 193 -2.81 -4.06 -13.92
N HIS A 194 -3.94 -3.45 -13.56
CA HIS A 194 -4.26 -3.16 -12.15
C HIS A 194 -4.44 -4.44 -11.35
N ILE A 195 -5.21 -5.40 -11.87
CA ILE A 195 -5.44 -6.69 -11.19
C ILE A 195 -4.18 -7.53 -11.08
N ASN A 196 -3.31 -7.52 -12.09
CA ASN A 196 -2.00 -8.18 -12.00
C ASN A 196 -1.13 -7.52 -10.91
N SER A 197 -1.26 -6.21 -10.72
CA SER A 197 -0.57 -5.50 -9.65
C SER A 197 -1.12 -5.89 -8.28
N VAL A 198 -2.45 -6.03 -8.11
CA VAL A 198 -3.06 -6.58 -6.89
C VAL A 198 -2.58 -8.01 -6.62
N LYS A 199 -2.61 -8.89 -7.64
CA LYS A 199 -2.08 -10.27 -7.56
C LYS A 199 -0.64 -10.29 -7.08
N PHE A 200 0.21 -9.43 -7.63
CA PHE A 200 1.62 -9.34 -7.26
C PHE A 200 1.78 -8.96 -5.78
N VAL A 201 1.11 -7.89 -5.34
CA VAL A 201 1.16 -7.40 -3.95
C VAL A 201 0.69 -8.48 -2.97
N LEU A 202 -0.41 -9.18 -3.28
CA LEU A 202 -0.91 -10.29 -2.48
C LEU A 202 0.07 -11.47 -2.44
N SER A 203 0.66 -11.85 -3.59
CA SER A 203 1.65 -12.95 -3.67
C SER A 203 2.92 -12.69 -2.87
N LYS A 204 3.26 -11.41 -2.68
CA LYS A 204 4.41 -10.96 -1.90
C LYS A 204 4.06 -10.65 -0.44
N GLY A 205 2.79 -10.72 -0.05
CA GLY A 205 2.35 -10.40 1.31
C GLY A 205 2.66 -8.96 1.73
N MET A 206 2.71 -8.01 0.78
CA MET A 206 3.13 -6.63 1.03
C MET A 206 2.07 -5.87 1.82
N SER A 207 2.18 -5.93 3.14
CA SER A 207 1.38 -5.17 4.12
C SER A 207 2.10 -3.93 4.62
N GLY A 208 1.40 -3.04 5.30
CA GLY A 208 1.96 -1.85 5.94
C GLY A 208 1.97 -0.64 5.03
N ALA A 209 2.86 0.32 5.34
CA ALA A 209 2.99 1.56 4.59
C ALA A 209 3.54 1.34 3.17
N VAL A 210 3.20 2.25 2.26
CA VAL A 210 3.66 2.20 0.87
C VAL A 210 5.11 2.70 0.80
N SER A 211 5.98 1.96 0.11
CA SER A 211 7.36 2.38 -0.16
C SER A 211 7.41 3.38 -1.33
N SER A 212 8.53 4.08 -1.51
CA SER A 212 8.75 4.94 -2.69
C SER A 212 8.65 4.19 -4.03
N SER A 213 9.06 2.93 -4.06
CA SER A 213 8.88 2.04 -5.22
C SER A 213 7.40 1.71 -5.45
N GLY A 214 6.62 1.53 -4.38
CA GLY A 214 5.16 1.37 -4.44
C GLY A 214 4.46 2.64 -4.93
N GLU A 215 4.86 3.81 -4.45
CA GLU A 215 4.36 5.10 -4.94
C GLU A 215 4.62 5.27 -6.45
N SER A 216 5.82 4.93 -6.89
CA SER A 216 6.18 4.98 -8.32
C SER A 216 5.31 4.04 -9.17
N LEU A 217 4.97 2.86 -8.65
CA LEU A 217 4.04 1.94 -9.31
C LEU A 217 2.62 2.56 -9.41
N LEU A 218 2.12 3.16 -8.33
CA LEU A 218 0.81 3.82 -8.31
C LEU A 218 0.71 4.95 -9.33
N VAL A 219 1.75 5.77 -9.46
CA VAL A 219 1.82 6.85 -10.48
C VAL A 219 1.73 6.26 -11.88
N ARG A 220 2.52 5.22 -12.17
CA ARG A 220 2.52 4.59 -13.51
C ARG A 220 1.18 3.94 -13.87
N LEU A 221 0.49 3.34 -12.90
CA LEU A 221 -0.85 2.79 -13.11
C LEU A 221 -1.85 3.89 -13.48
N GLU A 222 -1.81 5.01 -12.77
CA GLU A 222 -2.66 6.16 -13.03
C GLU A 222 -2.38 6.80 -14.40
N GLU A 223 -1.10 6.93 -14.78
CA GLU A 223 -0.71 7.44 -16.11
C GLU A 223 -1.28 6.59 -17.25
N VAL A 224 -1.28 5.26 -17.10
CA VAL A 224 -1.83 4.33 -18.09
C VAL A 224 -3.34 4.54 -18.23
N SER A 225 -4.07 4.62 -17.12
CA SER A 225 -5.52 4.91 -17.11
C SER A 225 -5.82 6.26 -17.78
N ASN A 226 -5.14 7.32 -17.36
CA ASN A 226 -5.32 8.67 -17.89
C ASN A 226 -5.03 8.75 -19.39
N LYS A 227 -4.01 8.05 -19.87
CA LYS A 227 -3.67 8.02 -21.30
C LYS A 227 -4.78 7.41 -22.15
N ILE A 228 -5.47 6.38 -21.65
CA ILE A 228 -6.60 5.78 -22.36
C ILE A 228 -7.81 6.71 -22.35
N LEU A 229 -8.15 7.30 -21.20
CA LEU A 229 -9.25 8.26 -21.08
C LEU A 229 -9.04 9.49 -21.99
N GLN A 230 -7.84 10.06 -22.02
CA GLN A 230 -7.51 11.19 -22.89
C GLN A 230 -7.64 10.84 -24.39
N LYS A 231 -7.27 9.62 -24.78
CA LYS A 231 -7.47 9.17 -26.17
C LYS A 231 -8.95 9.05 -26.52
N LYS A 232 -9.79 8.57 -25.59
CA LYS A 232 -11.25 8.50 -25.79
C LYS A 232 -11.87 9.88 -25.92
N LEU A 233 -11.49 10.83 -25.06
CA LEU A 233 -11.98 12.22 -25.14
C LEU A 233 -11.62 12.88 -26.48
N LYS A 234 -10.39 12.70 -26.96
CA LYS A 234 -9.96 13.22 -28.28
C LYS A 234 -10.71 12.57 -29.45
N ALA A 235 -10.96 11.27 -29.38
CA ALA A 235 -11.74 10.57 -30.41
C ALA A 235 -13.21 11.04 -30.45
N ALA A 236 -13.80 11.35 -29.29
CA ALA A 236 -15.17 11.88 -29.20
C ALA A 236 -15.26 13.34 -29.68
N GLY A 237 -14.26 14.18 -29.40
CA GLY A 237 -14.24 15.60 -29.81
C GLY A 237 -13.79 15.87 -31.25
N GLY A 238 -13.21 14.88 -31.94
CA GLY A 238 -12.72 15.02 -33.33
C GLY A 238 -13.76 14.78 -34.42
N SER A 239 -15.01 14.43 -34.07
CA SER A 239 -16.05 14.04 -35.04
C SER A 239 -16.98 15.17 -35.50
N SER A 240 -16.70 16.44 -35.19
CA SER A 240 -17.57 17.59 -35.53
C SER A 240 -16.96 18.63 -36.49
N ALA A 241 -15.90 18.29 -37.24
CA ALA A 241 -15.31 19.20 -38.23
C ALA A 241 -15.23 18.50 -39.61
N GLY A 242 -16.34 18.50 -40.33
CA GLY A 242 -16.43 17.87 -41.65
C GLY A 242 -17.83 17.93 -42.25
N GLY A 243 -18.40 19.14 -42.35
CA GLY A 243 -19.64 19.41 -43.06
C GLY A 243 -19.75 20.91 -43.33
N ASP A 244 -19.86 21.25 -44.61
CA ASP A 244 -20.15 22.57 -45.19
C ASP A 244 -18.95 23.53 -45.34
N ASN A 245 -18.16 23.35 -46.41
CA ASN A 245 -18.31 24.08 -47.69
C ASN A 245 -17.29 23.62 -48.74
#